data_AF-A0A2V7RXN1-F1
#
_entry.id   AF-A0A2V7RXN1-F1
#
_cell.length_a   1.000
_cell.length_b   1.000
_cell.length_c   1.000
_cell.angle_alpha   90.00
_cell.angle_beta   90.00
_cell.angle_gamma   90.00
#
_symmetry.space_group_name_H-M   'P 1'
#
loop_
_entity.id
_entity.type
_entity.pdbx_description
1 polymer ?
#
loop_
_entity_poly.entity_id
_entity_poly.type
_entity_poly.pdbx_seq_one_letter_code
_entity_poly.pdbx_strand_id
1 'polypeptide(L)'
;MAAHLGEWVNLALRWVHVVTGVAWIGTSFYFNWLNSRLAPPEVPEPGVAGEVWSVHGGGFYRVVKYTVAPGSLPRTLHWFKWEAYATWLSGIALLVLIYYLGAGVYLIDARVAGLGRGAAVAIGLAALVAAWVVYDLLCRSPLGKEPLALAGGLFVLGVA
;
A
#
# COMPACT_ATOMS: atom_id res chain seq x y z
N MET A 1 28.37 8.21 -20.30
CA MET A 1 26.95 8.18 -20.70
C MET A 1 26.14 7.10 -19.96
N ALA A 2 26.53 5.81 -20.00
CA ALA A 2 25.78 4.74 -19.33
C ALA A 2 25.74 4.84 -17.78
N ALA A 3 26.81 5.31 -17.13
CA ALA A 3 26.85 5.49 -15.67
C ALA A 3 25.78 6.48 -15.16
N HIS A 4 25.60 7.61 -15.85
CA HIS A 4 24.59 8.60 -15.48
C HIS A 4 23.16 8.13 -15.73
N LEU A 5 22.94 7.23 -16.70
CA LEU A 5 21.59 6.70 -16.97
C LEU A 5 21.05 5.95 -15.74
N GLY A 6 21.89 5.18 -15.04
CA GLY A 6 21.48 4.49 -13.82
C GLY A 6 21.06 5.44 -12.70
N GLU A 7 21.78 6.56 -12.54
CA GLU A 7 21.46 7.61 -11.56
C GLU A 7 20.14 8.30 -11.89
N TRP A 8 19.91 8.65 -13.16
CA TRP A 8 18.66 9.25 -13.62
C TRP A 8 17.46 8.30 -13.49
N VAL A 9 17.63 7.01 -13.82
CA VAL A 9 16.59 5.99 -13.61
C VAL A 9 16.27 5.82 -12.13
N ASN A 10 17.29 5.80 -11.28
CA ASN A 10 17.11 5.73 -9.83
C ASN A 10 16.31 6.93 -9.31
N LEU A 11 16.69 8.15 -9.70
CA LEU A 11 16.00 9.38 -9.33
C LEU A 11 14.55 9.39 -9.83
N ALA A 12 14.34 9.03 -11.09
CA ALA A 12 13.00 8.98 -11.70
C ALA A 12 12.09 7.99 -10.97
N LEU A 13 12.56 6.76 -10.70
CA LEU A 13 11.77 5.75 -9.99
C LEU A 13 11.44 6.17 -8.55
N ARG A 14 12.37 6.86 -7.86
CA ARG A 14 12.10 7.42 -6.53
C ARG A 14 10.98 8.45 -6.58
N TRP A 15 11.04 9.38 -7.52
CA TRP A 15 10.01 10.39 -7.69
C TRP A 15 8.66 9.79 -8.09
N VAL A 16 8.65 8.81 -8.99
CA VAL A 16 7.43 8.06 -9.32
C VAL A 16 6.85 7.43 -8.06
N HIS A 17 7.66 6.72 -7.27
CA HIS A 17 7.20 6.06 -6.05
C HIS A 17 6.64 7.04 -5.02
N VAL A 18 7.32 8.17 -4.80
CA VAL A 18 6.86 9.23 -3.89
C VAL A 18 5.52 9.80 -4.35
N VAL A 19 5.40 10.16 -5.64
CA VAL A 19 4.17 10.74 -6.20
C VAL A 19 3.01 9.75 -6.11
N THR A 20 3.22 8.48 -6.49
CA THR A 20 2.18 7.45 -6.40
C THR A 20 1.81 7.16 -4.94
N GLY A 21 2.79 7.19 -4.03
CA GLY A 21 2.56 7.00 -2.60
C GLY A 21 1.71 8.13 -2.01
N VAL A 22 1.99 9.38 -2.37
CA VAL A 22 1.16 10.53 -2.00
C VAL A 22 -0.26 10.38 -2.55
N ALA A 23 -0.42 9.96 -3.80
CA ALA A 23 -1.73 9.72 -4.39
C ALA A 23 -2.51 8.61 -3.66
N TRP A 24 -1.85 7.50 -3.31
CA TRP A 24 -2.49 6.38 -2.62
C TRP A 24 -2.92 6.73 -1.20
N ILE A 25 -2.01 7.33 -0.43
CA ILE A 25 -2.29 7.77 0.94
C ILE A 25 -3.34 8.89 0.94
N GLY A 26 -3.22 9.85 0.03
CA GLY A 26 -4.18 10.94 -0.12
C GLY A 26 -5.59 10.45 -0.44
N THR A 27 -5.72 9.51 -1.38
CA THR A 27 -7.00 8.86 -1.71
C THR A 27 -7.57 8.12 -0.50
N SER A 28 -6.72 7.43 0.28
CA SER A 28 -7.15 6.73 1.49
C SER A 28 -7.69 7.70 2.55
N PHE A 29 -7.02 8.82 2.79
CA PHE A 29 -7.52 9.86 3.70
C PHE A 29 -8.82 10.49 3.21
N TYR A 30 -8.95 10.75 1.91
CA TYR A 30 -10.20 11.24 1.33
C TYR A 30 -11.37 10.27 1.62
N PHE A 31 -11.19 8.98 1.36
CA PHE A 31 -12.24 7.99 1.63
C PHE A 31 -12.51 7.78 3.12
N ASN A 32 -11.50 7.88 3.99
CA ASN A 32 -11.72 7.85 5.44
C ASN A 32 -12.57 9.04 5.90
N TRP A 33 -12.24 10.24 5.42
CA TRP A 33 -13.05 11.43 5.67
C TRP A 33 -14.48 11.26 5.12
N LEU A 34 -14.62 10.84 3.86
CA LEU A 34 -15.93 10.64 3.22
C LEU A 34 -16.80 9.68 4.03
N ASN A 35 -16.25 8.52 4.41
CA ASN A 35 -16.97 7.51 5.18
C ASN A 35 -17.38 7.99 6.58
N SER A 36 -16.58 8.85 7.22
CA SER A 36 -16.89 9.39 8.55
C SER A 36 -17.88 10.56 8.54
N ARG A 37 -18.25 11.07 7.36
CA ARG A 37 -19.18 12.19 7.20
C ARG A 37 -20.52 11.80 6.60
N LEU A 38 -20.76 10.52 6.32
CA LEU A 38 -22.04 10.03 5.80
C LEU A 38 -23.19 10.38 6.76
N ALA A 39 -24.20 11.05 6.23
CA ALA A 39 -25.47 11.29 6.88
C ALA A 39 -26.57 10.42 6.23
N PRO A 40 -27.69 10.15 6.93
CA PRO A 40 -28.87 9.59 6.28
C PRO A 40 -29.28 10.48 5.09
N PRO A 41 -29.70 9.89 3.95
CA PRO A 41 -30.10 10.68 2.80
C PRO A 41 -31.39 11.46 3.10
N GLU A 42 -31.45 12.72 2.63
CA GLU A 42 -32.65 13.56 2.83
C GLU A 42 -33.90 12.93 2.21
N VAL A 43 -33.73 12.28 1.04
CA VAL A 43 -34.75 11.47 0.39
C VAL A 43 -34.31 10.00 0.45
N PRO A 44 -35.11 9.10 1.05
CA PRO A 44 -34.78 7.68 1.12
C PRO A 44 -34.59 7.08 -0.28
N GLU A 45 -33.42 6.46 -0.50
CA GLU A 45 -33.08 5.78 -1.75
C GLU A 45 -32.78 4.29 -1.51
N PRO A 46 -33.36 3.36 -2.30
CA PRO A 46 -33.13 1.93 -2.12
C PRO A 46 -31.64 1.54 -2.18
N GLY A 47 -31.16 0.88 -1.13
CA GLY A 47 -29.78 0.37 -1.05
C GLY A 47 -28.72 1.41 -0.66
N VAL A 48 -29.09 2.68 -0.49
CA VAL A 48 -28.18 3.74 -0.04
C VAL A 48 -28.04 3.69 1.48
N ALA A 49 -26.80 3.53 1.95
CA ALA A 49 -26.42 3.53 3.36
C ALA A 49 -26.31 4.94 3.94
N GLY A 50 -25.99 5.92 3.10
CA GLY A 50 -25.82 7.32 3.49
C GLY A 50 -25.28 8.16 2.33
N GLU A 51 -25.28 9.47 2.54
CA GLU A 51 -24.80 10.45 1.58
C GLU A 51 -23.92 11.53 2.21
N VAL A 52 -23.10 12.16 1.37
CA VAL A 52 -22.35 13.38 1.67
C VAL A 52 -22.56 14.38 0.55
N TRP A 53 -22.91 15.60 0.93
CA TRP A 53 -22.86 16.76 0.06
C TRP A 53 -21.55 17.52 0.28
N SER A 54 -20.88 17.88 -0.81
CA SER A 54 -19.61 18.60 -0.76
C SER A 54 -19.49 19.60 -1.91
N VAL A 55 -18.65 20.62 -1.72
CA VAL A 55 -18.35 21.63 -2.74
C VAL A 55 -16.85 21.71 -2.97
N HIS A 56 -16.42 21.72 -4.23
CA HIS A 56 -15.02 21.92 -4.59
C HIS A 56 -14.89 22.56 -5.97
N GLY A 57 -14.04 23.58 -6.10
CA GLY A 57 -13.84 24.31 -7.35
C GLY A 57 -15.11 24.99 -7.88
N GLY A 58 -16.06 25.32 -7.01
CA GLY A 58 -17.39 25.85 -7.37
C GLY A 58 -18.42 24.80 -7.80
N GLY A 59 -18.04 23.53 -7.93
CA GLY A 59 -18.95 22.43 -8.21
C GLY A 59 -19.52 21.83 -6.93
N PHE A 60 -20.80 21.45 -6.96
CA PHE A 60 -21.49 20.76 -5.86
C PHE A 60 -21.66 19.29 -6.21
N TYR A 61 -21.29 18.42 -5.28
CA TYR A 61 -21.28 16.98 -5.45
C TYR A 61 -22.14 16.32 -4.37
N ARG A 62 -23.03 15.41 -4.81
CA ARG A 62 -23.73 14.47 -3.95
C ARG A 62 -23.11 13.10 -4.12
N VAL A 63 -22.50 12.59 -3.07
CA VAL A 63 -21.88 11.27 -3.07
C VAL A 63 -22.71 10.34 -2.21
N VAL A 64 -23.22 9.26 -2.81
CA VAL A 64 -23.99 8.23 -2.11
C VAL A 64 -23.13 6.98 -1.92
N LYS A 65 -23.23 6.35 -0.75
CA LYS A 65 -22.61 5.06 -0.47
C LYS A 65 -23.69 3.98 -0.45
N TYR A 66 -23.55 2.96 -1.27
CA TYR A 66 -24.40 1.78 -1.20
C TYR A 66 -23.89 0.79 -0.14
N THR A 67 -24.80 0.06 0.51
CA THR A 67 -24.43 -1.01 1.46
C THR A 67 -23.71 -2.16 0.77
N VAL A 68 -24.14 -2.49 -0.44
CA VAL A 68 -23.59 -3.52 -1.32
C VAL A 68 -23.61 -3.04 -2.77
N ALA A 69 -23.01 -3.80 -3.68
CA ALA A 69 -23.09 -3.48 -5.10
C ALA A 69 -24.57 -3.39 -5.56
N PRO A 70 -24.97 -2.31 -6.27
CA PRO A 70 -26.33 -2.18 -6.77
C PRO A 70 -26.61 -3.22 -7.87
N GLY A 71 -27.89 -3.52 -8.12
CA GLY A 71 -28.31 -4.54 -9.09
C GLY A 71 -27.91 -4.24 -10.55
N SER A 72 -27.56 -2.98 -10.86
CA SER A 72 -26.93 -2.62 -12.12
C SER A 72 -25.80 -1.61 -11.86
N LEU A 73 -24.65 -1.83 -12.50
CA LEU A 73 -23.52 -0.92 -12.46
C LEU A 73 -23.51 -0.04 -13.71
N PRO A 74 -23.07 1.22 -13.60
CA PRO A 74 -22.93 2.09 -14.75
C PRO A 74 -21.90 1.52 -15.74
N ARG A 75 -22.06 1.84 -17.03
CA ARG A 75 -21.11 1.42 -18.09
C ARG A 75 -19.69 1.94 -17.82
N THR A 76 -19.60 3.14 -17.27
CA THR A 76 -18.34 3.77 -16.88
C THR A 76 -18.25 3.78 -15.37
N LEU A 77 -17.35 2.96 -14.82
CA LEU A 77 -17.06 2.89 -13.39
C LEU A 77 -15.60 3.25 -13.17
N HIS A 78 -15.36 4.28 -12.35
CA HIS A 78 -14.01 4.58 -11.92
C HIS A 78 -13.66 3.74 -10.69
N TRP A 79 -12.55 3.01 -10.75
CA TRP A 79 -12.03 2.22 -9.65
C TRP A 79 -10.66 2.73 -9.24
N PHE A 80 -10.58 3.29 -8.03
CA PHE A 80 -9.36 3.78 -7.38
C PHE A 80 -8.44 2.62 -6.94
N LYS A 81 -7.79 1.97 -7.91
CA LYS A 81 -6.82 0.88 -7.69
C LYS A 81 -5.39 1.26 -8.04
N TRP A 82 -5.23 2.22 -8.94
CA TRP A 82 -3.97 2.46 -9.61
C TRP A 82 -2.97 3.16 -8.71
N GLU A 83 -3.43 3.98 -7.78
CA GLU A 83 -2.60 4.67 -6.82
C GLU A 83 -1.85 3.65 -5.93
N ALA A 84 -2.59 2.65 -5.42
CA ALA A 84 -2.01 1.57 -4.64
C ALA A 84 -1.10 0.67 -5.48
N TYR A 85 -1.56 0.22 -6.65
CA TYR A 85 -0.79 -0.67 -7.53
C TYR A 85 0.48 -0.01 -8.07
N ALA A 86 0.43 1.26 -8.46
CA ALA A 86 1.61 1.98 -8.94
C ALA A 86 2.62 2.23 -7.82
N THR A 87 2.16 2.50 -6.59
CA THR A 87 3.05 2.59 -5.42
C THR A 87 3.73 1.26 -5.15
N TRP A 88 2.98 0.15 -5.19
CA TRP A 88 3.54 -1.18 -4.98
C TRP A 88 4.55 -1.54 -6.07
N LEU A 89 4.20 -1.37 -7.34
CA LEU A 89 5.07 -1.69 -8.48
C LEU A 89 6.36 -0.86 -8.46
N SER A 90 6.26 0.45 -8.21
CA SER A 90 7.44 1.32 -8.11
C SER A 90 8.29 1.00 -6.88
N GLY A 91 7.67 0.57 -5.77
CA GLY A 91 8.39 0.12 -4.57
C GLY A 91 9.19 -1.16 -4.82
N ILE A 92 8.60 -2.14 -5.50
CA ILE A 92 9.31 -3.35 -5.93
C ILE A 92 10.42 -3.02 -6.93
N ALA A 93 10.18 -2.12 -7.88
CA ALA A 93 11.21 -1.69 -8.82
C ALA A 93 12.41 -1.04 -8.08
N LEU A 94 12.16 -0.20 -7.08
CA LEU A 94 13.20 0.39 -6.24
C LEU A 94 13.93 -0.65 -5.39
N LEU A 95 13.21 -1.61 -4.79
CA LEU A 95 13.80 -2.72 -4.04
C LEU A 95 14.80 -3.48 -4.92
N VAL A 96 14.37 -3.88 -6.12
CA VAL A 96 15.22 -4.60 -7.08
C VAL A 96 16.42 -3.73 -7.49
N LEU A 97 16.18 -2.49 -7.89
CA LEU A 97 17.23 -1.61 -8.41
C LEU A 97 18.30 -1.29 -7.36
N ILE A 98 17.87 -0.93 -6.14
CA ILE A 98 18.77 -0.47 -5.09
C ILE A 98 19.40 -1.66 -4.36
N TYR A 99 18.60 -2.61 -3.90
CA TYR A 99 19.06 -3.64 -2.98
C TYR A 99 19.50 -4.93 -3.67
N TYR A 100 18.93 -5.29 -4.83
CA TYR A 100 19.31 -6.55 -5.48
C TYR A 100 20.34 -6.35 -6.58
N LEU A 101 20.14 -5.38 -7.48
CA LEU A 101 21.16 -5.01 -8.48
C LEU A 101 22.34 -4.28 -7.82
N GLY A 102 22.06 -3.42 -6.84
CA GLY A 102 23.05 -2.72 -6.02
C GLY A 102 23.52 -3.48 -4.77
N ALA A 103 23.29 -4.80 -4.68
CA ALA A 103 23.47 -5.59 -3.46
C ALA A 103 24.84 -5.43 -2.78
N GLY A 104 25.92 -5.31 -3.56
CA GLY A 104 27.27 -5.15 -3.01
C GLY A 104 27.52 -3.85 -2.26
N VAL A 105 26.64 -2.85 -2.42
CA VAL A 105 26.74 -1.53 -1.76
C VAL A 105 25.66 -1.37 -0.69
N TYR A 106 24.43 -1.80 -0.99
CA TYR A 106 23.26 -1.48 -0.17
C TYR A 106 22.69 -2.66 0.63
N LEU A 107 23.05 -3.90 0.30
CA LEU A 107 22.50 -5.10 0.95
C LEU A 107 23.57 -5.89 1.74
N ILE A 108 24.81 -5.92 1.25
CA ILE A 108 25.89 -6.72 1.84
C ILE A 108 26.88 -5.79 2.57
N ASP A 109 27.09 -6.03 3.86
CA ASP A 109 28.25 -5.52 4.58
C ASP A 109 29.27 -6.65 4.80
N ALA A 110 30.33 -6.63 4.00
CA ALA A 110 31.38 -7.66 4.02
C ALA A 110 32.15 -7.71 5.35
N ARG A 111 32.07 -6.66 6.19
CA ARG A 111 32.67 -6.65 7.53
C ARG A 111 31.88 -7.48 8.54
N VAL A 112 30.58 -7.68 8.27
CA VAL A 112 29.69 -8.48 9.11
C VAL A 112 29.62 -9.92 8.62
N ALA A 113 29.42 -10.11 7.31
CA ALA A 113 29.31 -11.44 6.73
C ALA A 113 29.81 -11.49 5.28
N GLY A 114 30.63 -12.49 4.95
CA GLY A 114 31.15 -12.74 3.61
C GLY A 114 30.13 -13.38 2.66
N LEU A 115 28.95 -12.78 2.51
CA LEU A 115 27.88 -13.30 1.66
C LEU A 115 28.12 -12.98 0.18
N GLY A 116 27.91 -13.97 -0.67
CA GLY A 116 27.79 -13.76 -2.12
C GLY A 116 26.49 -13.03 -2.47
N ARG A 117 26.48 -12.28 -3.57
CA ARG A 117 25.30 -11.50 -4.02
C ARG A 117 24.04 -12.35 -4.16
N GLY A 118 24.14 -13.53 -4.76
CA GLY A 118 22.99 -14.43 -4.94
C GLY A 118 22.42 -14.91 -3.60
N ALA A 119 23.28 -15.25 -2.64
CA ALA A 119 22.86 -15.65 -1.30
C ALA A 119 22.15 -14.51 -0.56
N ALA A 120 22.70 -13.29 -0.62
CA ALA A 120 22.08 -12.12 0.00
C ALA A 120 20.68 -11.81 -0.57
N VAL A 121 20.53 -11.87 -1.90
CA VAL A 121 19.22 -11.69 -2.56
C VAL A 121 18.24 -12.80 -2.17
N ALA A 122 18.69 -14.06 -2.16
CA ALA A 122 17.85 -15.20 -1.77
C ALA A 122 17.37 -15.07 -0.31
N ILE A 123 18.25 -14.67 0.61
CA ILE A 123 17.89 -14.40 2.01
C ILE A 123 16.86 -13.27 2.08
N GLY A 124 17.06 -12.17 1.34
CA GLY A 124 16.10 -11.06 1.31
C GLY A 124 14.70 -11.48 0.83
N LEU A 125 14.62 -12.26 -0.25
CA LEU A 125 13.36 -12.79 -0.76
C LEU A 125 12.73 -13.78 0.22
N ALA A 126 13.52 -14.69 0.79
CA ALA A 126 13.07 -15.64 1.79
C ALA A 126 12.52 -14.93 3.04
N ALA A 127 13.17 -13.86 3.48
CA ALA A 127 12.71 -13.06 4.61
C ALA A 127 11.35 -12.41 4.34
N LEU A 128 11.11 -11.87 3.14
CA LEU A 128 9.80 -11.31 2.76
C LEU A 128 8.69 -12.37 2.80
N VAL A 129 8.96 -13.55 2.23
CA VAL A 129 8.00 -14.67 2.24
C VAL A 129 7.77 -15.19 3.65
N ALA A 130 8.84 -15.39 4.42
CA ALA A 130 8.78 -15.86 5.79
C ALA A 130 8.01 -14.89 6.69
N ALA A 131 8.25 -13.57 6.56
CA ALA A 131 7.51 -12.55 7.30
C ALA A 131 6.00 -12.61 6.99
N TRP A 132 5.62 -12.78 5.73
CA TRP A 132 4.22 -12.95 5.35
C TRP A 132 3.61 -14.23 5.93
N VAL A 133 4.31 -15.37 5.85
CA VAL A 133 3.86 -16.65 6.42
C VAL A 133 3.68 -16.55 7.92
N VAL A 134 4.67 -16.00 8.63
CA VAL A 134 4.60 -15.82 10.09
C VAL A 134 3.42 -14.92 10.46
N TYR A 135 3.22 -13.81 9.75
CA TYR A 135 2.08 -12.93 9.96
C TYR A 135 0.74 -13.64 9.72
N ASP A 136 0.57 -14.35 8.60
CA ASP A 136 -0.66 -15.08 8.28
C ASP A 136 -0.97 -16.16 9.34
N LEU A 137 0.04 -16.91 9.78
CA LEU A 137 -0.12 -17.91 10.84
C LEU A 137 -0.49 -17.28 12.19
N LEU A 138 0.11 -16.14 12.55
CA LEU A 138 -0.24 -15.42 13.77
C LEU A 138 -1.69 -14.93 13.72
N CYS A 139 -2.13 -14.35 12.60
CA CYS A 139 -3.50 -13.90 12.41
C CYS A 139 -4.52 -15.05 12.45
N ARG A 140 -4.15 -16.25 12.00
CA ARG A 140 -5.02 -17.45 12.06
C ARG A 140 -4.98 -18.18 13.40
N SER A 141 -3.99 -17.89 14.25
CA SER A 141 -3.85 -18.49 15.57
C SER A 141 -4.87 -17.94 16.59
N PRO A 142 -5.00 -18.52 17.79
CA PRO A 142 -5.81 -17.94 18.86
C PRO A 142 -5.44 -16.49 19.20
N LEU A 143 -4.18 -16.10 19.00
CA LEU A 143 -3.71 -14.72 19.21
C LEU A 143 -4.44 -13.73 18.30
N GLY A 144 -4.84 -14.16 17.09
CA GLY A 144 -5.60 -13.34 16.15
C GLY A 144 -6.99 -12.91 16.65
N LYS A 145 -7.52 -13.59 17.67
CA LYS A 145 -8.80 -13.22 18.32
C LYS A 145 -8.66 -12.09 19.35
N GLU A 146 -7.42 -11.78 19.75
CA GLU A 146 -7.10 -10.79 20.78
C GLU A 146 -6.26 -9.65 20.15
N PRO A 147 -6.89 -8.58 19.63
CA PRO A 147 -6.22 -7.57 18.82
C PRO A 147 -5.02 -6.90 19.51
N LEU A 148 -5.11 -6.64 20.81
CA LEU A 148 -4.03 -6.03 21.59
C LEU A 148 -2.85 -7.00 21.79
N ALA A 149 -3.15 -8.28 22.05
CA ALA A 149 -2.13 -9.30 22.22
C ALA A 149 -1.41 -9.59 20.89
N LEU A 150 -2.17 -9.65 19.78
CA LEU A 150 -1.61 -9.75 18.44
C LEU A 150 -0.70 -8.55 18.11
N ALA A 151 -1.18 -7.32 18.37
CA ALA A 151 -0.40 -6.11 18.13
C ALA A 151 0.88 -6.07 18.96
N GLY A 152 0.80 -6.41 20.25
CA GLY A 152 1.98 -6.51 21.12
C GLY A 152 2.97 -7.59 20.68
N GLY A 153 2.47 -8.77 20.27
CA GLY A 153 3.30 -9.85 19.76
C GLY A 153 4.02 -9.47 18.46
N LEU A 154 3.32 -8.85 17.52
CA LEU A 154 3.91 -8.34 16.27
C LEU A 154 4.94 -7.23 16.54
N PHE A 155 4.68 -6.35 17.52
CA PHE A 155 5.63 -5.31 17.91
C PHE A 155 6.93 -5.93 18.45
N VAL A 156 6.84 -6.87 19.40
CA VAL A 156 8.01 -7.57 19.95
C VAL A 156 8.78 -8.29 18.85
N LEU A 157 8.09 -9.00 17.97
CA LEU A 157 8.73 -9.70 16.84
C LEU A 157 9.44 -8.74 15.88
N GLY A 158 8.89 -7.54 15.66
CA GLY A 158 9.46 -6.56 14.75
C GLY A 158 10.66 -5.78 15.30
N VAL A 159 10.87 -5.77 16.63
CA VAL A 159 11.98 -5.06 17.28
C VAL A 159 13.06 -5.98 17.86
N ALA A 160 12.79 -7.30 17.90
CA ALA A 160 13.75 -8.33 18.30
C ALA A 160 14.78 -8.61 17.19
#